data_AF-A0A2E0QWI1-F1
#
_entry.id   AF-A0A2E0QWI1-F1
#
_cell.length_a   1.000
_cell.length_b   1.000
_cell.length_c   1.000
_cell.angle_alpha   90.00
_cell.angle_beta   90.00
_cell.angle_gamma   90.00
#
_symmetry.space_group_name_H-M   'P 1'
#
loop_
_entity.id
_entity.type
_entity.pdbx_description
1 polymer ?
#
loop_
_entity_poly.entity_id
_entity_poly.type
_entity_poly.pdbx_seq_one_letter_code
_entity_poly.pdbx_strand_id
1 'polypeptide(L)'
;MDIIPNLTRKEVLNLEPRGSNQSQNINNEVLTTKELADRLSVSERTIYNWRSFGRIPRIGFGNVVRFILGDVIKALKDEEWRDGIGNSISYEVLNTKQLAKRLSVSERTIYNWRLSRLIPEFGDGGVVRFIYSDVLNALRKGGAA
;
A
#
# COMPACT_ATOMS: atom_id res chain seq x y z
N MET A 1 -21.92 -39.99 -43.77
CA MET A 1 -23.11 -39.44 -43.09
C MET A 1 -23.10 -40.03 -41.69
N ASP A 2 -22.47 -39.33 -40.76
CA ASP A 2 -22.25 -39.87 -39.41
C ASP A 2 -23.47 -39.60 -38.54
N ILE A 3 -24.04 -40.68 -38.03
CA ILE A 3 -25.21 -40.72 -37.17
C ILE A 3 -24.71 -40.40 -35.75
N ILE A 4 -24.99 -39.19 -35.27
CA ILE A 4 -24.71 -38.81 -33.88
C ILE A 4 -25.72 -39.56 -32.98
N PRO A 5 -25.27 -40.32 -31.97
CA PRO A 5 -26.16 -41.07 -31.10
C PRO A 5 -26.98 -40.15 -30.19
N ASN A 6 -28.22 -40.56 -30.00
CA ASN A 6 -29.29 -39.93 -29.25
C ASN A 6 -28.97 -39.92 -27.74
N LEU A 7 -28.47 -38.80 -27.20
CA LEU A 7 -28.36 -38.58 -25.76
C LEU A 7 -29.75 -38.54 -25.13
N THR A 8 -29.94 -39.34 -24.08
CA THR A 8 -31.25 -39.46 -23.43
C THR A 8 -31.60 -38.23 -22.60
N ARG A 9 -32.88 -37.84 -22.60
CA ARG A 9 -33.46 -36.67 -21.90
C ARG A 9 -33.13 -36.58 -20.40
N LYS A 10 -32.68 -37.67 -19.78
CA LYS A 10 -32.31 -37.72 -18.36
C LYS A 10 -30.87 -37.26 -18.08
N GLU A 11 -29.99 -37.20 -19.09
CA GLU A 11 -28.61 -36.75 -18.93
C GLU A 11 -28.45 -35.23 -19.07
N VAL A 12 -29.39 -34.57 -19.76
CA VAL A 12 -29.37 -33.11 -20.00
C VAL A 12 -29.67 -32.29 -18.73
N LEU A 13 -30.26 -32.91 -17.70
CA LEU A 13 -30.69 -32.22 -16.46
C LEU A 13 -29.62 -32.13 -15.36
N ASN A 14 -28.42 -32.65 -15.58
CA ASN A 14 -27.28 -32.52 -14.63
C ASN A 14 -26.22 -31.50 -15.05
N LEU A 15 -26.50 -30.69 -16.07
CA LEU A 15 -25.64 -29.58 -16.49
C LEU A 15 -26.09 -28.26 -15.84
N GLU A 16 -26.27 -28.27 -14.53
CA GLU A 16 -26.27 -27.02 -13.75
C GLU A 16 -24.83 -26.48 -13.75
N PRO A 17 -24.59 -25.24 -14.17
CA PRO A 17 -23.27 -24.64 -14.04
C PRO A 17 -22.93 -24.52 -12.56
N ARG A 18 -22.09 -25.43 -12.04
CA ARG A 18 -21.35 -25.27 -10.76
C ARG A 18 -20.28 -24.18 -10.88
N GLY A 19 -20.61 -23.07 -11.51
CA GLY A 19 -19.74 -21.92 -11.67
C GLY A 19 -20.28 -20.75 -10.85
N SER A 20 -19.38 -20.12 -10.11
CA SER A 20 -19.45 -18.69 -9.76
C SER A 20 -20.32 -18.21 -8.59
N ASN A 21 -20.18 -18.79 -7.38
CA ASN A 21 -20.58 -18.08 -6.14
C ASN A 21 -19.48 -17.88 -5.09
N GLN A 22 -18.29 -18.47 -5.27
CA GLN A 22 -17.18 -18.26 -4.31
C GLN A 22 -16.42 -16.94 -4.54
N SER A 23 -16.41 -16.41 -5.76
CA SER A 23 -15.59 -15.23 -6.12
C SER A 23 -16.10 -13.92 -5.53
N GLN A 24 -17.40 -13.81 -5.20
CA GLN A 24 -17.94 -12.58 -4.60
C GLN A 24 -17.72 -12.48 -3.09
N ASN A 25 -17.53 -13.60 -2.38
CA ASN A 25 -17.45 -13.59 -0.92
C ASN A 25 -16.03 -13.23 -0.40
N ILE A 26 -14.98 -13.57 -1.15
CA ILE A 26 -13.58 -13.33 -0.76
C ILE A 26 -13.27 -11.83 -0.65
N ASN A 27 -13.98 -10.98 -1.41
CA ASN A 27 -13.70 -9.55 -1.44
C ASN A 27 -14.18 -8.80 -0.19
N ASN A 28 -15.13 -9.35 0.56
CA ASN A 28 -15.67 -8.70 1.77
C ASN A 28 -15.09 -9.28 3.07
N GLU A 29 -14.06 -10.12 2.98
CA GLU A 29 -13.43 -10.72 4.14
C GLU A 29 -12.73 -9.66 5.00
N VAL A 30 -13.13 -9.58 6.28
CA VAL A 30 -12.58 -8.64 7.26
C VAL A 30 -11.46 -9.32 8.03
N LEU A 31 -10.22 -8.88 7.80
CA LEU A 31 -9.00 -9.49 8.31
C LEU A 31 -8.30 -8.63 9.36
N THR A 32 -7.62 -9.29 10.28
CA THR A 32 -6.60 -8.68 11.15
C THR A 32 -5.29 -8.44 10.40
N THR A 33 -4.36 -7.69 11.00
CA THR A 33 -3.01 -7.49 10.43
C THR A 33 -2.30 -8.82 10.17
N LYS A 34 -2.41 -9.78 11.09
CA LYS A 34 -1.76 -11.09 10.99
C LYS A 34 -2.36 -11.93 9.88
N GLU A 35 -3.68 -12.05 9.84
CA GLU A 35 -4.37 -12.84 8.81
C GLU A 35 -4.15 -12.24 7.42
N LEU A 36 -4.15 -10.90 7.29
CA LEU A 36 -3.83 -10.23 6.04
C LEU A 36 -2.39 -10.51 5.59
N ALA A 37 -1.44 -10.49 6.54
CA ALA A 37 -0.04 -10.81 6.27
C ALA A 37 0.11 -12.24 5.76
N ASP A 38 -0.53 -13.20 6.42
CA ASP A 38 -0.55 -14.61 6.02
C ASP A 38 -1.20 -14.77 4.62
N ARG A 39 -2.30 -14.07 4.35
CA ARG A 39 -3.03 -14.15 3.08
C ARG A 39 -2.25 -13.60 1.90
N LEU A 40 -1.47 -12.55 2.12
CA LEU A 40 -0.62 -11.90 1.12
C LEU A 40 0.81 -12.46 1.11
N SER A 41 1.11 -13.45 1.95
CA SER A 41 2.44 -14.04 2.11
C SER A 41 3.53 -13.00 2.39
N VAL A 42 3.24 -12.01 3.24
CA VAL A 42 4.16 -10.93 3.63
C VAL A 42 4.30 -10.87 5.15
N SER A 43 5.28 -10.12 5.66
CA SER A 43 5.41 -9.91 7.11
C SER A 43 4.34 -8.93 7.64
N GLU A 44 3.93 -9.08 8.90
CA GLU A 44 3.07 -8.09 9.58
C GLU A 44 3.69 -6.69 9.53
N ARG A 45 5.03 -6.58 9.64
CA ARG A 45 5.76 -5.30 9.52
C ARG A 45 5.50 -4.62 8.16
N THR A 46 5.42 -5.41 7.10
CA THR A 46 5.09 -4.91 5.76
C THR A 46 3.68 -4.31 5.74
N ILE A 47 2.71 -4.98 6.34
CA ILE A 47 1.33 -4.48 6.46
C ILE A 47 1.28 -3.20 7.31
N TYR A 48 1.99 -3.16 8.44
CA TYR A 48 2.11 -1.95 9.27
C TYR A 48 2.67 -0.77 8.49
N ASN A 49 3.72 -0.99 7.70
CA ASN A 49 4.32 0.03 6.86
C ASN A 49 3.32 0.51 5.79
N TRP A 50 2.70 -0.40 5.05
CA TRP A 50 1.68 -0.03 4.06
C TRP A 50 0.55 0.79 4.67
N ARG A 51 0.07 0.40 5.86
CA ARG A 51 -0.93 1.14 6.62
C ARG A 51 -0.42 2.52 7.05
N SER A 52 0.81 2.61 7.55
CA SER A 52 1.44 3.86 8.00
C SER A 52 1.61 4.85 6.84
N PHE A 53 1.92 4.34 5.65
CA PHE A 53 2.03 5.09 4.41
C PHE A 53 0.68 5.35 3.72
N GLY A 54 -0.44 4.88 4.28
CA GLY A 54 -1.76 5.03 3.67
C GLY A 54 -1.97 4.24 2.37
N ARG A 55 -1.11 3.25 2.08
CA ARG A 55 -1.16 2.45 0.85
C ARG A 55 -2.30 1.44 0.81
N ILE A 56 -2.80 1.07 1.97
CA ILE A 56 -3.91 0.13 2.10
C ILE A 56 -5.00 0.75 2.96
N PRO A 57 -6.28 0.63 2.57
CA PRO A 57 -7.40 1.10 3.37
C PRO A 57 -7.49 0.28 4.66
N ARG A 58 -7.93 0.93 5.74
CA ARG A 58 -8.11 0.30 7.04
C ARG A 58 -9.45 0.71 7.64
N ILE A 59 -10.01 -0.17 8.44
CA ILE A 59 -11.17 0.10 9.28
C ILE A 59 -10.70 0.07 10.73
N GLY A 60 -10.84 1.20 11.41
CA GLY A 60 -10.48 1.34 12.83
C GLY A 60 -11.73 1.36 13.69
N PHE A 61 -11.81 0.48 14.69
CA PHE A 61 -12.79 0.53 15.76
C PHE A 61 -12.03 0.65 17.10
N GLY A 62 -11.84 1.89 17.56
CA GLY A 62 -10.98 2.17 18.72
C GLY A 62 -9.54 1.72 18.48
N ASN A 63 -9.04 0.83 19.34
CA ASN A 63 -7.68 0.28 19.24
C ASN A 63 -7.54 -0.89 18.26
N VAL A 64 -8.66 -1.35 17.69
CA VAL A 64 -8.68 -2.52 16.80
C VAL A 64 -8.65 -2.06 15.35
N VAL A 65 -7.67 -2.59 14.59
CA VAL A 65 -7.56 -2.36 13.14
C VAL A 65 -7.98 -3.61 12.38
N ARG A 66 -8.78 -3.40 11.35
CA ARG A 66 -9.26 -4.42 10.42
C ARG A 66 -9.07 -3.97 8.97
N PHE A 67 -9.07 -4.93 8.06
CA PHE A 67 -8.86 -4.72 6.63
C PHE A 67 -9.90 -5.49 5.85
N ILE A 68 -10.47 -4.88 4.81
CA ILE A 68 -11.30 -5.62 3.85
C ILE A 68 -10.37 -6.12 2.74
N LEU A 69 -10.25 -7.44 2.57
CA LEU A 69 -9.31 -8.04 1.64
C LEU A 69 -9.50 -7.52 0.20
N GLY A 70 -10.75 -7.38 -0.25
CA GLY A 70 -11.07 -6.85 -1.58
C GLY A 70 -10.57 -5.42 -1.77
N ASP A 71 -10.76 -4.55 -0.78
CA ASP A 71 -10.29 -3.17 -0.82
C ASP A 71 -8.76 -3.08 -0.79
N VAL A 72 -8.10 -3.94 0.00
CA VAL A 72 -6.64 -4.03 0.02
C VAL A 72 -6.10 -4.49 -1.33
N ILE A 73 -6.66 -5.57 -1.89
CA ILE A 73 -6.24 -6.07 -3.20
C ILE A 73 -6.49 -5.02 -4.27
N LYS A 74 -7.64 -4.32 -4.22
CA LYS A 74 -7.94 -3.23 -5.14
C LYS A 74 -6.91 -2.11 -5.02
N ALA A 75 -6.61 -1.65 -3.81
CA ALA A 75 -5.60 -0.62 -3.58
C ALA A 75 -4.19 -1.04 -4.03
N LEU A 76 -3.85 -2.33 -3.94
CA LEU A 76 -2.59 -2.87 -4.44
C LEU A 76 -2.56 -3.07 -5.96
N LYS A 77 -3.72 -3.29 -6.59
CA LYS A 77 -3.88 -3.50 -8.04
C LYS A 77 -4.10 -2.20 -8.81
N ASP A 78 -4.68 -1.18 -8.18
CA ASP A 78 -4.86 0.14 -8.77
C ASP A 78 -3.47 0.72 -9.04
N GLU A 79 -3.02 0.53 -10.28
CA GLU A 79 -1.79 1.09 -10.82
C GLU A 79 -1.81 2.62 -10.85
N GLU A 80 -2.92 3.28 -10.51
CA GLU A 80 -2.94 4.72 -10.22
C GLU A 80 -2.01 5.11 -9.05
N TRP A 81 -1.63 4.17 -8.17
CA TRP A 81 -0.52 4.39 -7.23
C TRP A 81 0.87 4.03 -7.78
N ARG A 82 0.93 3.22 -8.84
CA ARG A 82 2.15 3.01 -9.62
C ARG A 82 2.47 4.21 -10.51
N ASP A 83 1.44 4.89 -11.05
CA ASP A 83 1.58 5.93 -12.07
C ASP A 83 1.03 7.32 -11.72
N GLY A 84 0.41 7.52 -10.55
CA GLY A 84 0.37 8.83 -9.87
C GLY A 84 1.73 9.23 -9.27
N ILE A 85 2.66 8.28 -9.27
CA ILE A 85 4.11 8.43 -9.08
C ILE A 85 4.78 7.90 -10.37
N GLY A 86 4.26 8.30 -11.53
CA GLY A 86 4.89 8.13 -12.85
C GLY A 86 6.12 9.02 -13.05
N ASN A 87 6.86 9.27 -11.98
CA ASN A 87 8.23 9.73 -12.04
C ASN A 87 8.94 9.02 -10.90
N SER A 88 10.09 8.43 -11.20
CA SER A 88 10.91 7.64 -10.30
C SER A 88 11.37 8.46 -9.07
N ILE A 89 10.47 8.71 -8.12
CA ILE A 89 10.81 9.16 -6.79
C ILE A 89 10.83 7.88 -5.96
N SER A 90 11.97 7.21 -6.00
CA SER A 90 12.34 6.30 -4.93
C SER A 90 11.93 6.95 -3.61
N TYR A 91 11.22 6.20 -2.75
CA TYR A 91 11.06 6.56 -1.34
C TYR A 91 12.43 6.45 -0.68
N GLU A 92 13.34 7.34 -1.09
CA GLU A 92 14.72 7.31 -0.70
C GLU A 92 14.75 7.79 0.73
N VAL A 93 14.95 6.83 1.62
CA VAL A 93 15.12 7.09 3.04
C VAL A 93 16.54 7.63 3.21
N LEU A 94 16.64 8.94 3.37
CA LEU A 94 17.91 9.64 3.50
C LEU A 94 18.23 9.85 4.98
N ASN A 95 19.52 9.76 5.32
CA ASN A 95 20.03 10.38 6.55
C ASN A 95 20.30 11.88 6.32
N THR A 96 20.63 12.60 7.40
CA THR A 96 20.89 14.05 7.36
C THR A 96 21.94 14.43 6.31
N LYS A 97 23.07 13.70 6.25
CA LYS A 97 24.17 13.97 5.33
C LYS A 97 23.76 13.76 3.87
N GLN A 98 23.03 12.69 3.59
CA GLN A 98 22.52 12.41 2.25
C GLN A 98 21.49 13.46 1.81
N LEU A 99 20.58 13.87 2.71
CA LEU A 99 19.60 14.91 2.42
C LEU A 99 20.27 16.27 2.17
N ALA A 100 21.22 16.67 3.03
CA ALA A 100 21.98 17.91 2.88
C ALA A 100 22.72 17.96 1.54
N LYS A 101 23.45 16.89 1.20
CA LYS A 101 24.14 16.76 -0.10
C LYS A 101 23.18 16.88 -1.27
N ARG A 102 22.00 16.26 -1.18
CA ARG A 102 21.03 16.21 -2.28
C ARG A 102 20.30 17.54 -2.49
N LEU A 103 20.02 18.27 -1.41
CA LEU A 103 19.42 19.61 -1.46
C LEU A 103 20.46 20.72 -1.66
N SER A 104 21.75 20.39 -1.75
CA SER A 104 22.85 21.35 -1.84
C SER A 104 22.86 22.38 -0.71
N VAL A 105 22.52 21.94 0.51
CA VAL A 105 22.52 22.77 1.72
C VAL A 105 23.43 22.16 2.79
N SER A 106 23.75 22.93 3.84
CA SER A 106 24.52 22.42 4.97
C SER A 106 23.70 21.49 5.86
N GLU A 107 24.34 20.54 6.54
CA GLU A 107 23.68 19.71 7.57
C GLU A 107 23.08 20.57 8.70
N ARG A 108 23.68 21.74 8.99
CA ARG A 108 23.15 22.72 9.94
C ARG A 108 21.82 23.31 9.47
N THR A 109 21.65 23.56 8.18
CA THR A 109 20.38 24.01 7.59
C THR A 109 19.29 22.96 7.80
N ILE A 110 19.59 21.69 7.50
CA ILE A 110 18.66 20.58 7.74
C ILE A 110 18.28 20.48 9.22
N TYR A 111 19.26 20.59 10.11
CA TYR A 111 19.02 20.59 11.57
C TYR A 111 18.10 21.73 12.01
N ASN A 112 18.30 22.94 11.50
CA ASN A 112 17.45 24.09 11.82
C ASN A 112 16.03 23.92 11.29
N TRP A 113 15.87 23.41 10.06
CA TRP A 113 14.56 23.11 9.50
C TRP A 113 13.82 22.06 10.32
N ARG A 114 14.54 21.04 10.81
CA ARG A 114 14.00 20.05 11.73
C ARG A 114 13.53 20.68 13.05
N LEU A 115 14.39 21.46 13.71
CA LEU A 115 14.03 22.13 14.97
C LEU A 115 12.80 23.03 14.82
N SER A 116 12.68 23.67 13.65
CA SER A 116 11.56 24.55 13.31
C SER A 116 10.32 23.77 12.82
N ARG A 117 10.39 22.44 12.76
CA ARG A 117 9.35 21.54 12.20
C ARG A 117 8.95 21.90 10.76
N LEU A 118 9.85 22.50 9.99
CA LEU A 118 9.62 22.87 8.60
C LEU A 118 9.63 21.65 7.68
N ILE A 119 10.41 20.62 8.02
CA ILE A 119 10.51 19.39 7.24
C ILE A 119 10.06 18.19 8.08
N PRO A 120 9.38 17.20 7.47
CA PRO A 120 8.99 15.98 8.14
C PRO A 120 10.20 15.09 8.37
N GLU A 121 10.20 14.40 9.51
CA GLU A 121 11.19 13.40 9.86
C GLU A 121 10.53 12.19 10.51
N PHE A 122 11.25 11.08 10.55
CA PHE A 122 10.86 9.92 11.33
C PHE A 122 12.07 9.25 11.97
N GLY A 123 11.86 8.66 13.14
CA GLY A 123 12.86 7.87 13.82
C GLY A 123 12.78 6.40 13.41
N ASP A 124 13.93 5.81 13.08
CA ASP A 124 14.10 4.37 12.90
C ASP A 124 15.27 3.90 13.77
N GLY A 125 14.96 3.23 14.88
CA GLY A 125 15.98 2.77 15.84
C GLY A 125 16.82 3.89 16.46
N GLY A 126 16.23 5.07 16.71
CA GLY A 126 16.94 6.24 17.23
C GLY A 126 17.74 7.02 16.16
N VAL A 127 17.73 6.57 14.91
CA VAL A 127 18.32 7.29 13.79
C VAL A 127 17.26 8.14 13.11
N VAL A 128 17.55 9.42 12.92
CA VAL A 128 16.67 10.33 12.18
C VAL A 128 16.79 10.08 10.69
N ARG A 129 15.63 9.91 10.05
CA ARG A 129 15.49 9.62 8.64
C ARG A 129 14.50 10.56 7.99
N PHE A 130 14.68 10.73 6.68
CA PHE A 130 13.87 11.64 5.86
C PHE A 130 13.39 10.91 4.62
N ILE A 131 12.14 11.14 4.26
CA ILE A 131 11.61 10.75 2.96
C ILE A 131 11.78 11.97 2.05
N TYR A 132 12.61 11.84 1.01
CA TYR A 132 13.00 12.98 0.17
C TYR A 132 11.80 13.70 -0.46
N SER A 133 10.78 12.95 -0.94
CA SER A 133 9.55 13.52 -1.49
C SER A 133 8.81 14.39 -0.47
N ASP A 134 8.71 13.92 0.77
CA ASP A 134 7.95 14.58 1.82
C ASP A 134 8.65 15.88 2.25
N VAL A 135 9.98 15.84 2.30
CA VAL A 135 10.81 17.03 2.52
C VAL A 135 10.58 18.06 1.41
N LEU A 136 10.65 17.66 0.14
CA LEU A 136 10.40 18.58 -0.98
C LEU A 136 8.98 19.16 -0.93
N ASN A 137 7.98 18.34 -0.63
CA ASN A 137 6.61 18.80 -0.50
C ASN A 137 6.43 19.78 0.66
N ALA A 138 7.09 19.53 1.79
CA ALA A 138 7.06 20.42 2.94
C ALA A 138 7.75 21.76 2.64
N LEU A 139 8.90 21.75 1.97
CA LEU A 139 9.60 22.97 1.56
C LEU A 139 8.79 23.81 0.56
N ARG A 140 8.10 23.14 -0.38
CA ARG A 140 7.19 23.81 -1.34
C ARG A 140 6.00 24.45 -0.65
N LYS A 141 5.42 23.79 0.36
CA LYS A 141 4.26 24.29 1.12
C LYS A 141 4.64 25.34 2.16
N GLY A 142 5.83 25.22 2.75
CA GLY A 142 6.33 26.07 3.82
C GLY A 142 7.06 27.32 3.35
N GLY A 143 7.23 27.52 2.04
CA GLY A 143 7.83 28.73 1.48
C GLY A 143 9.25 28.97 2.00
N ALA A 144 10.16 28.03 1.74
CA ALA A 144 11.59 28.35 1.82
C ALA A 144 11.98 29.19 0.60
N ALA A 145 11.68 30.49 0.65
CA ALA A 145 12.24 31.53 -0.20
C ALA A 145 13.47 32.14 0.48
#